data_AF-G5F358-F1
#
_entry.id   AF-G5F358-F1
#
_cell.length_a   1.000
_cell.length_b   1.000
_cell.length_c   1.000
_cell.angle_alpha   90.00
_cell.angle_beta   90.00
_cell.angle_gamma   90.00
#
_symmetry.space_group_name_H-M   'P 1'
#
loop_
_entity.id
_entity.type
_entity.pdbx_description
1 polymer ?
#
loop_
_entity_poly.entity_id
_entity_poly.type
_entity_poly.pdbx_seq_one_letter_code
_entity_poly.pdbx_strand_id
1 'polypeptide(L)'
;MLERALPRFLAAPPEDLDAFVRASDPWLAPYCQFMVCKEEFGLGPFWEWPEEFRRPGPAVDALCAERRERYLYHQMTQYLFFGQWSRLKGYANGRGVRVIGDIPIYVSRDSVEMWSSPELFVTDETGAPALVAGTPPDQFCATGQYWGNPIYDWECMREDGYSWWVERLRSSLELYDLVRIDHFRGFESYWGEPFGVASSAAGSWRQGPEDGPLRARQAGAGGAPHHRRGPGLPDAGGPGPARCHGLSRHEDPAVWLRRPE
;
A
#
# COMPACT_ATOMS: atom_id res chain seq x y z
N MET A 1 24.75 -2.47 -12.06
CA MET A 1 25.45 -1.20 -11.71
C MET A 1 25.35 -0.90 -10.22
N LEU A 2 24.16 -0.98 -9.61
CA LEU A 2 23.96 -0.71 -8.18
C LEU A 2 24.74 -1.67 -7.27
N GLU A 3 24.84 -2.95 -7.62
CA GLU A 3 25.66 -3.91 -6.85
C GLU A 3 27.14 -3.50 -6.80
N ARG A 4 27.66 -2.93 -7.89
CA ARG A 4 29.05 -2.40 -7.94
C ARG A 4 29.22 -1.12 -7.12
N ALA A 5 28.13 -0.44 -6.77
CA ALA A 5 28.16 0.76 -5.93
C ALA A 5 28.13 0.41 -4.43
N LEU A 6 27.57 -0.75 -4.06
CA LEU A 6 27.38 -1.15 -2.66
C LEU A 6 28.67 -1.11 -1.83
N PRO A 7 29.82 -1.68 -2.26
CA PRO A 7 31.03 -1.62 -1.44
C PRO A 7 31.50 -0.19 -1.14
N ARG A 8 31.30 0.74 -2.10
CA ARG A 8 31.65 2.15 -1.92
C ARG A 8 30.67 2.86 -0.98
N PHE A 9 29.37 2.55 -1.12
CA PHE A 9 28.34 3.08 -0.25
C PHE A 9 28.54 2.63 1.20
N LEU A 10 28.93 1.37 1.43
CA LEU A 10 29.21 0.85 2.77
C LEU A 10 30.52 1.39 3.37
N ALA A 11 31.53 1.64 2.54
CA ALA A 11 32.80 2.22 2.99
C ALA A 11 32.67 3.70 3.40
N ALA A 12 31.72 4.42 2.80
CA ALA A 12 31.44 5.82 3.07
C ALA A 12 29.93 6.10 3.01
N PRO A 13 29.15 5.66 4.02
CA PRO A 13 27.71 5.87 4.03
C PRO A 13 27.39 7.36 4.09
N PRO A 14 26.36 7.84 3.38
CA PRO A 14 25.92 9.22 3.48
C PRO A 14 25.52 9.59 4.91
N GLU A 15 25.83 10.82 5.33
CA GLU A 15 25.59 11.31 6.69
C GLU A 15 24.10 11.27 7.10
N ASP A 16 23.20 11.39 6.13
CA ASP A 16 21.75 11.39 6.33
C ASP A 16 21.09 9.99 6.20
N LEU A 17 21.87 8.93 5.95
CA LEU A 17 21.35 7.57 5.80
C LEU A 17 20.55 7.12 7.03
N ASP A 18 21.12 7.29 8.23
CA ASP A 18 20.45 6.86 9.46
C ASP A 18 19.13 7.61 9.72
N ALA A 19 19.07 8.87 9.29
CA ALA A 19 17.83 9.66 9.38
C ALA A 19 16.78 9.12 8.41
N PHE A 20 17.17 8.81 7.17
CA PHE A 20 16.28 8.16 6.20
C PHE A 20 15.76 6.80 6.71
N VAL A 21 16.65 5.97 7.26
CA VAL A 21 16.28 4.65 7.78
C VAL A 21 15.29 4.78 8.93
N ARG A 22 15.55 5.64 9.92
CA ARG A 22 14.61 5.84 11.04
C ARG A 22 13.26 6.38 10.60
N ALA A 23 13.24 7.31 9.64
CA ALA A 23 11.98 7.89 9.14
C ALA A 23 11.16 6.89 8.30
N SER A 24 11.84 5.93 7.66
CA SER A 24 11.23 4.97 6.74
C SER A 24 11.03 3.58 7.35
N ASP A 25 11.54 3.34 8.56
CA ASP A 25 11.59 2.03 9.22
C ASP A 25 10.29 1.22 9.14
N PRO A 26 9.10 1.81 9.36
CA PRO A 26 7.83 1.05 9.35
C PRO A 26 7.55 0.30 8.05
N TRP A 27 8.02 0.80 6.89
CA TRP A 27 7.85 0.13 5.59
C TRP A 27 9.18 -0.41 5.04
N LEU A 28 10.30 0.24 5.35
CA LEU A 28 11.61 -0.08 4.79
C LEU A 28 12.15 -1.40 5.36
N ALA A 29 12.00 -1.64 6.66
CA ALA A 29 12.49 -2.87 7.27
C ALA A 29 11.74 -4.11 6.74
N PRO A 30 10.40 -4.15 6.71
CA PRO A 30 9.65 -5.24 6.08
C PRO A 30 10.00 -5.41 4.60
N TYR A 31 10.16 -4.32 3.84
CA TYR A 31 10.56 -4.38 2.43
C TYR A 31 11.94 -5.06 2.27
N CYS A 32 12.94 -4.65 3.05
CA CYS A 32 14.28 -5.23 2.99
C CYS A 32 14.27 -6.72 3.39
N GLN A 33 13.53 -7.10 4.43
CA GLN A 33 13.37 -8.49 4.84
C GLN A 33 12.72 -9.33 3.74
N PHE A 34 11.59 -8.85 3.19
CA PHE A 34 10.88 -9.51 2.10
C PHE A 34 11.79 -9.73 0.89
N MET A 35 12.56 -8.72 0.50
CA MET A 35 13.45 -8.82 -0.66
C MET A 35 14.63 -9.77 -0.42
N VAL A 36 15.20 -9.81 0.80
CA VAL A 36 16.23 -10.81 1.15
C VAL A 36 15.68 -12.23 1.04
N CYS A 37 14.51 -12.51 1.63
CA CYS A 37 13.87 -13.81 1.52
C CYS A 37 13.54 -14.14 0.06
N LYS A 38 13.00 -13.17 -0.69
CA LYS A 38 12.65 -13.36 -2.10
C LYS A 38 13.86 -13.75 -2.93
N GLU A 39 15.00 -13.11 -2.73
CA GLU A 39 16.25 -13.47 -3.42
C GLU A 39 16.78 -14.84 -2.98
N GLU A 40 16.76 -15.16 -1.68
CA GLU A 40 17.19 -16.46 -1.15
C GLU A 40 16.38 -17.61 -1.77
N PHE A 41 15.09 -17.40 -1.99
CA PHE A 41 14.15 -18.41 -2.52
C PHE A 41 13.88 -18.25 -4.02
N GLY A 42 14.89 -17.79 -4.78
CA GLY A 42 14.86 -17.83 -6.25
C GLY A 42 13.84 -16.91 -6.90
N LEU A 43 13.47 -15.82 -6.22
CA LEU A 43 12.47 -14.83 -6.62
C LEU A 43 11.03 -15.37 -6.69
N GLY A 44 10.79 -16.56 -6.13
CA GLY A 44 9.45 -17.13 -6.00
C GLY A 44 8.53 -16.27 -5.11
N PRO A 45 7.21 -16.47 -5.21
CA PRO A 45 6.26 -15.78 -4.36
C PRO A 45 6.30 -16.30 -2.92
N PHE A 46 5.93 -15.47 -1.95
CA PHE A 46 6.14 -15.80 -0.54
C PHE A 46 5.40 -17.06 -0.05
N TRP A 47 4.28 -17.43 -0.68
CA TRP A 47 3.56 -18.67 -0.32
C TRP A 47 4.26 -19.95 -0.78
N GLU A 48 5.30 -19.86 -1.60
CA GLU A 48 6.15 -20.99 -2.03
C GLU A 48 7.42 -21.14 -1.20
N TRP A 49 7.74 -20.16 -0.34
CA TRP A 49 8.90 -20.22 0.55
C TRP A 49 8.70 -21.30 1.65
N PRO A 50 9.78 -21.72 2.34
CA PRO A 50 9.63 -22.56 3.53
C PRO A 50 8.76 -21.86 4.59
N GLU A 51 8.02 -22.65 5.35
CA GLU A 51 6.92 -22.18 6.22
C GLU A 51 7.36 -21.07 7.17
N GLU A 52 8.55 -21.20 7.76
CA GLU A 52 9.13 -20.25 8.71
C GLU A 52 9.50 -18.88 8.09
N PHE A 53 9.51 -18.76 6.76
CA PHE A 53 9.75 -17.51 6.04
C PHE A 53 8.48 -16.92 5.42
N ARG A 54 7.35 -17.64 5.43
CA ARG A 54 6.08 -17.15 4.86
C ARG A 54 5.45 -16.00 5.66
N ARG A 55 6.01 -15.70 6.84
CA ARG A 55 5.66 -14.54 7.67
C ARG A 55 6.94 -13.97 8.31
N PRO A 56 6.95 -12.68 8.67
CA PRO A 56 8.03 -12.11 9.48
C PRO A 56 8.20 -12.88 10.80
N GLY A 57 9.45 -13.06 11.23
CA GLY A 57 9.75 -13.76 12.47
C GLY A 57 11.24 -14.09 12.62
N PRO A 58 11.62 -14.87 13.66
CA PRO A 58 13.02 -15.10 14.01
C PRO A 58 13.87 -15.74 12.90
N ALA A 59 13.27 -16.60 12.06
CA ALA A 59 13.97 -17.20 10.92
C ALA A 59 14.36 -16.15 9.87
N VAL A 60 13.44 -15.23 9.56
CA VAL A 60 13.67 -14.10 8.67
C VAL A 60 14.75 -13.18 9.23
N ASP A 61 14.71 -12.88 10.53
CA ASP A 61 15.72 -12.04 11.19
C ASP A 61 17.11 -12.67 11.13
N ALA A 62 17.21 -13.98 11.40
CA ALA A 62 18.46 -14.72 11.31
C ALA A 62 19.02 -14.73 9.88
N LEU A 63 18.16 -14.97 8.89
CA LEU A 63 18.55 -14.91 7.47
C LEU A 63 19.01 -13.50 7.08
N CYS A 64 18.33 -12.45 7.53
CA CYS A 64 18.72 -11.07 7.26
C CYS A 64 20.04 -10.70 7.92
N ALA A 65 20.35 -11.26 9.11
CA ALA A 65 21.65 -11.11 9.76
C ALA A 65 22.76 -11.85 8.99
N GLU A 66 22.48 -13.05 8.50
CA GLU A 66 23.42 -13.83 7.68
C GLU A 66 23.66 -13.18 6.31
N ARG A 67 22.60 -12.67 5.68
CA ARG A 67 22.61 -11.96 4.38
C ARG A 67 22.66 -10.44 4.56
N ARG A 68 23.41 -9.97 5.56
CA ARG A 68 23.46 -8.53 5.94
C ARG A 68 23.78 -7.61 4.78
N GLU A 69 24.72 -8.00 3.91
CA GLU A 69 25.08 -7.21 2.73
C GLU A 69 23.91 -7.05 1.74
N ARG A 70 23.08 -8.09 1.55
CA ARG A 70 21.87 -8.01 0.71
C ARG A 70 20.78 -7.17 1.35
N TYR A 71 20.59 -7.28 2.67
CA TYR A 71 19.69 -6.38 3.39
C TYR A 71 20.11 -4.91 3.18
N LEU A 72 21.40 -4.62 3.35
CA LEU A 72 21.98 -3.28 3.14
C LEU A 72 21.87 -2.82 1.69
N TYR A 73 21.98 -3.75 0.74
CA TYR A 73 21.75 -3.46 -0.67
C TYR A 73 20.34 -2.92 -0.90
N HIS A 74 19.30 -3.60 -0.42
CA HIS A 74 17.93 -3.13 -0.58
C HIS A 74 17.69 -1.79 0.12
N GLN A 75 18.22 -1.61 1.33
CA GLN A 75 18.19 -0.34 2.04
C GLN A 75 18.85 0.80 1.24
N MET A 76 20.05 0.56 0.70
CA MET A 76 20.76 1.50 -0.16
C MET A 76 19.94 1.85 -1.41
N THR A 77 19.32 0.87 -2.07
CA THR A 77 18.54 1.14 -3.29
C THR A 77 17.37 2.07 -3.02
N GLN A 78 16.67 1.89 -1.89
CA GLN A 78 15.58 2.79 -1.49
C GLN A 78 16.11 4.18 -1.14
N TYR A 79 17.17 4.27 -0.34
CA TYR A 79 17.81 5.55 -0.02
C TYR A 79 18.20 6.34 -1.28
N LEU A 80 18.86 5.67 -2.23
CA LEU A 80 19.29 6.31 -3.48
C LEU A 80 18.10 6.77 -4.33
N PHE A 81 17.04 5.96 -4.43
CA PHE A 81 15.83 6.30 -5.16
C PHE A 81 15.16 7.53 -4.56
N PHE A 82 14.84 7.51 -3.26
CA PHE A 82 14.14 8.62 -2.60
C PHE A 82 14.97 9.91 -2.60
N GLY A 83 16.28 9.81 -2.40
CA GLY A 83 17.18 10.97 -2.47
C GLY A 83 17.23 11.61 -3.88
N GLN A 84 17.34 10.79 -4.93
CA GLN A 84 17.33 11.28 -6.31
C GLN A 84 15.97 11.84 -6.71
N TRP A 85 14.89 11.14 -6.35
CA TRP A 85 13.52 11.57 -6.63
C TRP A 85 13.19 12.91 -5.97
N SER A 86 13.55 13.08 -4.69
CA SER A 86 13.33 14.33 -3.96
C SER A 86 14.03 15.51 -4.63
N ARG A 87 15.28 15.34 -5.09
CA ARG A 87 15.99 16.38 -5.85
C ARG A 87 15.31 16.71 -7.18
N LEU A 88 14.83 15.71 -7.91
CA LEU A 88 14.11 15.92 -9.17
C LEU A 88 12.80 16.68 -8.94
N LYS A 89 11.98 16.23 -7.97
CA LYS A 89 10.73 16.90 -7.60
C LYS A 89 10.98 18.33 -7.15
N GLY A 90 12.00 18.55 -6.31
CA GLY A 90 12.39 19.89 -5.86
C GLY A 90 12.78 20.81 -7.03
N TYR A 91 13.53 20.30 -8.00
CA TYR A 91 13.90 21.04 -9.21
C TYR A 91 12.69 21.42 -10.07
N ALA A 92 11.74 20.49 -10.23
CA ALA A 92 10.50 20.71 -10.97
C ALA A 92 9.60 21.74 -10.27
N ASN A 93 9.38 21.57 -8.96
CA ASN A 93 8.56 22.46 -8.14
C ASN A 93 9.14 23.88 -8.10
N GLY A 94 10.47 24.02 -8.03
CA GLY A 94 11.15 25.32 -8.13
C GLY A 94 10.94 26.05 -9.46
N ARG A 95 10.41 25.36 -10.49
CA ARG A 95 10.05 25.91 -11.81
C ARG A 95 8.55 25.99 -12.02
N GLY A 96 7.74 25.79 -10.97
CA GLY A 96 6.29 25.77 -11.06
C GLY A 96 5.72 24.52 -11.75
N VAL A 97 6.54 23.49 -11.99
CA VAL A 97 6.07 22.20 -12.53
C VAL A 97 5.69 21.30 -11.37
N ARG A 98 4.44 20.83 -11.34
CA ARG A 98 3.95 19.87 -10.33
C ARG A 98 3.97 18.45 -10.88
N VAL A 99 4.28 17.48 -10.02
CA VAL A 99 4.34 16.06 -10.38
C VAL A 99 3.05 15.36 -10.01
N ILE A 100 2.43 14.72 -10.99
CA ILE A 100 1.26 13.88 -10.80
C ILE A 100 1.72 12.42 -10.72
N GLY A 101 1.46 11.78 -9.58
CA GLY A 101 1.66 10.36 -9.38
C GLY A 101 0.39 9.55 -9.57
N ASP A 102 0.55 8.24 -9.49
CA ASP A 102 -0.49 7.27 -9.69
C ASP A 102 -0.30 6.09 -8.73
N ILE A 103 -1.36 5.72 -8.02
CA ILE A 103 -1.36 4.54 -7.16
C ILE A 103 -2.50 3.61 -7.57
N PRO A 104 -2.21 2.31 -7.83
CA PRO A 104 -3.24 1.30 -7.95
C PRO A 104 -4.09 1.21 -6.68
N ILE A 105 -5.41 1.00 -6.77
CA ILE A 105 -6.19 0.77 -5.56
C ILE A 105 -5.70 -0.47 -4.81
N TYR A 106 -5.47 -1.59 -5.51
CA TYR A 106 -5.02 -2.85 -4.91
C TYR A 106 -3.51 -3.06 -5.01
N VAL A 107 -2.95 -3.84 -4.07
CA VAL A 107 -1.58 -4.34 -4.14
C VAL A 107 -1.54 -5.71 -4.83
N SER A 108 -0.36 -6.18 -5.25
CA SER A 108 -0.20 -7.54 -5.75
C SER A 108 -0.39 -8.56 -4.62
N ARG A 109 -0.79 -9.80 -4.98
CA ARG A 109 -0.80 -10.92 -4.04
C ARG A 109 0.60 -11.16 -3.48
N ASP A 110 1.61 -11.23 -4.34
CA ASP A 110 3.01 -11.33 -3.94
C ASP A 110 3.56 -9.93 -3.64
N SER A 111 3.27 -9.44 -2.44
CA SER A 111 3.66 -8.12 -1.95
C SER A 111 4.15 -8.20 -0.51
N VAL A 112 4.92 -7.19 -0.09
CA VAL A 112 5.36 -7.06 1.29
C VAL A 112 4.14 -6.93 2.22
N GLU A 113 3.10 -6.22 1.81
CA GLU A 113 1.90 -6.01 2.63
C GLU A 113 1.16 -7.31 2.90
N MET A 114 0.93 -8.15 1.88
CA MET A 114 0.22 -9.42 2.09
C MET A 114 1.07 -10.40 2.91
N TRP A 115 2.39 -10.31 2.82
CA TRP A 115 3.32 -11.13 3.61
C TRP A 115 3.44 -10.67 5.07
N SER A 116 3.56 -9.36 5.32
CA SER A 116 3.82 -8.81 6.66
C SER A 116 2.55 -8.44 7.43
N SER A 117 1.46 -8.15 6.73
CA SER A 117 0.20 -7.66 7.29
C SER A 117 -1.00 -8.32 6.61
N PRO A 118 -1.10 -9.67 6.64
CA PRO A 118 -2.18 -10.41 5.99
C PRO A 118 -3.58 -10.03 6.50
N GLU A 119 -3.69 -9.50 7.73
CA GLU A 119 -4.93 -9.00 8.33
C GLU A 119 -5.56 -7.82 7.57
N LEU A 120 -4.80 -7.14 6.70
CA LEU A 120 -5.34 -6.09 5.84
C LEU A 120 -6.21 -6.67 4.70
N PHE A 121 -6.23 -7.98 4.51
CA PHE A 121 -6.84 -8.65 3.37
C PHE A 121 -7.82 -9.73 3.79
N VAL A 122 -8.84 -9.93 2.95
CA VAL A 122 -9.80 -11.04 3.12
C VAL A 122 -9.12 -12.35 2.71
N THR A 123 -8.62 -13.08 3.71
CA THR A 123 -7.88 -14.34 3.54
C THR A 123 -8.66 -15.54 4.06
N ASP A 124 -8.30 -16.74 3.59
CA ASP A 124 -8.78 -18.01 4.14
C ASP A 124 -7.89 -18.50 5.30
N GLU A 125 -8.22 -19.66 5.87
CA GLU A 125 -7.48 -20.27 6.99
C GLU A 125 -6.01 -20.58 6.66
N THR A 126 -5.67 -20.71 5.37
CA THR A 126 -4.30 -20.96 4.89
C THR A 126 -3.52 -19.66 4.65
N GLY A 127 -4.17 -18.51 4.74
CA GLY A 127 -3.60 -17.19 4.41
C GLY A 127 -3.60 -16.87 2.91
N ALA A 128 -4.27 -17.68 2.07
CA ALA A 128 -4.48 -17.33 0.67
C ALA A 128 -5.64 -16.32 0.55
N PRO A 129 -5.72 -15.53 -0.54
CA PRO A 129 -6.87 -14.66 -0.74
C PRO A 129 -8.14 -15.51 -0.81
N ALA A 130 -9.16 -15.18 -0.01
CA ALA A 130 -10.48 -15.78 -0.19
C ALA A 130 -11.25 -15.08 -1.32
N LEU A 131 -11.01 -13.77 -1.47
CA LEU A 131 -11.55 -12.93 -2.53
C LEU A 131 -10.45 -12.17 -3.25
N VAL A 132 -10.63 -12.01 -4.56
CA VAL A 132 -9.76 -11.24 -5.43
C VAL A 132 -10.51 -10.21 -6.25
N ALA A 133 -9.77 -9.20 -6.69
CA ALA A 133 -10.27 -8.14 -7.53
C ALA A 133 -10.43 -8.57 -8.98
N GLY A 134 -11.39 -7.94 -9.63
CA GLY A 134 -11.63 -8.02 -11.07
C GLY A 134 -12.70 -7.05 -11.51
N THR A 135 -13.30 -7.33 -12.66
CA THR A 135 -14.46 -6.59 -13.18
C THR A 135 -15.50 -7.56 -13.72
N PRO A 136 -16.80 -7.26 -13.58
CA PRO A 136 -17.84 -8.11 -14.12
C PRO A 136 -17.78 -8.15 -15.65
N PRO A 137 -18.39 -9.16 -16.27
CA PRO A 137 -18.73 -9.12 -17.68
C PRO A 137 -19.47 -7.83 -18.06
N ASP A 138 -19.08 -7.25 -19.17
CA ASP A 138 -19.74 -6.09 -19.75
C ASP A 138 -19.80 -6.20 -21.28
N GLN A 139 -20.32 -5.15 -21.93
CA GLN A 139 -20.43 -5.09 -23.40
C GLN A 139 -19.09 -5.12 -24.15
N PHE A 140 -17.97 -4.85 -23.46
CA PHE A 140 -16.62 -4.85 -24.01
C PHE A 140 -15.87 -6.15 -23.73
N CYS A 141 -16.16 -6.81 -22.60
CA CYS A 141 -15.56 -8.08 -22.22
C CYS A 141 -16.61 -9.05 -21.66
N ALA A 142 -16.98 -10.06 -22.47
CA ALA A 142 -18.02 -11.04 -22.13
C ALA A 142 -17.69 -11.93 -20.92
N THR A 143 -16.42 -12.02 -20.52
CA THR A 143 -15.98 -12.82 -19.37
C THR A 143 -15.62 -11.99 -18.14
N GLY A 144 -15.66 -10.65 -18.26
CA GLY A 144 -15.07 -9.74 -17.29
C GLY A 144 -13.54 -9.83 -17.29
N GLN A 145 -12.90 -9.26 -16.28
CA GLN A 145 -11.44 -9.31 -16.15
C GLN A 145 -11.04 -9.80 -14.76
N TYR A 146 -10.28 -10.88 -14.72
CA TYR A 146 -9.69 -11.40 -13.50
C TYR A 146 -8.34 -10.71 -13.26
N TRP A 147 -8.23 -9.90 -12.21
CA TRP A 147 -6.96 -9.23 -11.88
C TRP A 147 -6.14 -10.00 -10.84
N GLY A 148 -6.81 -10.73 -9.94
CA GLY A 148 -6.15 -11.61 -8.99
C GLY A 148 -5.49 -10.90 -7.80
N ASN A 149 -5.64 -9.58 -7.67
CA ASN A 149 -5.20 -8.84 -6.50
C ASN A 149 -6.04 -9.23 -5.26
N PRO A 150 -5.44 -9.39 -4.08
CA PRO A 150 -6.21 -9.62 -2.85
C PRO A 150 -7.11 -8.42 -2.55
N ILE A 151 -8.32 -8.71 -2.08
CA ILE A 151 -9.27 -7.69 -1.62
C ILE A 151 -8.96 -7.30 -0.17
N TYR A 152 -9.04 -5.99 0.12
CA TYR A 152 -8.90 -5.48 1.47
C TYR A 152 -10.03 -5.90 2.39
N ASP A 153 -9.71 -6.18 3.64
CA ASP A 153 -10.69 -6.23 4.72
C ASP A 153 -10.98 -4.80 5.21
N TRP A 154 -11.93 -4.15 4.54
CA TRP A 154 -12.33 -2.77 4.86
C TRP A 154 -12.98 -2.64 6.24
N GLU A 155 -13.55 -3.71 6.78
CA GLU A 155 -14.12 -3.69 8.13
C GLU A 155 -13.00 -3.68 9.17
N CYS A 156 -12.00 -4.55 9.02
CA CYS A 156 -10.80 -4.56 9.85
C CYS A 156 -10.06 -3.21 9.78
N MET A 157 -9.83 -2.69 8.58
CA MET A 157 -9.18 -1.38 8.41
C MET A 157 -9.98 -0.23 9.05
N ARG A 158 -11.31 -0.32 9.12
CA ARG A 158 -12.12 0.73 9.77
C ARG A 158 -11.86 0.80 11.27
N GLU A 159 -11.52 -0.32 11.92
CA GLU A 159 -11.31 -0.40 13.37
C GLU A 159 -10.09 0.40 13.85
N ASP A 160 -9.06 0.53 13.00
CA ASP A 160 -7.85 1.30 13.30
C ASP A 160 -7.84 2.72 12.67
N GLY A 161 -8.97 3.12 12.09
CA GLY A 161 -9.10 4.41 11.42
C GLY A 161 -8.41 4.46 10.06
N TYR A 162 -8.34 3.33 9.35
CA TYR A 162 -7.74 3.17 8.02
C TYR A 162 -6.25 3.50 8.00
N SER A 163 -5.52 3.11 9.07
CA SER A 163 -4.16 3.58 9.33
C SER A 163 -3.21 3.32 8.14
N TRP A 164 -3.29 2.13 7.55
CA TRP A 164 -2.49 1.74 6.39
C TRP A 164 -2.76 2.62 5.16
N TRP A 165 -4.03 2.90 4.85
CA TRP A 165 -4.38 3.76 3.72
C TRP A 165 -4.00 5.22 3.96
N VAL A 166 -4.14 5.71 5.19
CA VAL A 166 -3.68 7.06 5.57
C VAL A 166 -2.18 7.19 5.33
N GLU A 167 -1.41 6.19 5.77
CA GLU A 167 0.05 6.17 5.61
C GLU A 167 0.47 6.02 4.14
N ARG A 168 -0.21 5.17 3.37
CA ARG A 168 0.01 5.03 1.92
C ARG A 168 -0.20 6.35 1.17
N LEU A 169 -1.26 7.08 1.50
CA LEU A 169 -1.54 8.39 0.90
C LEU A 169 -0.52 9.44 1.36
N ARG A 170 -0.10 9.42 2.62
CA ARG A 170 0.93 10.30 3.18
C ARG A 170 2.26 10.12 2.43
N SER A 171 2.73 8.88 2.32
CA SER A 171 3.96 8.51 1.61
C SER A 171 3.88 8.84 0.11
N SER A 172 2.74 8.60 -0.53
CA SER A 172 2.54 8.97 -1.95
C SER A 172 2.66 10.48 -2.17
N LEU A 173 2.19 11.30 -1.24
CA LEU A 173 2.31 12.76 -1.32
C LEU A 173 3.71 13.29 -0.95
N GLU A 174 4.61 12.46 -0.41
CA GLU A 174 6.04 12.79 -0.38
C GLU A 174 6.63 12.72 -1.79
N LEU A 175 6.26 11.69 -2.54
CA LEU A 175 6.72 11.50 -3.91
C LEU A 175 6.07 12.48 -4.89
N TYR A 176 4.78 12.76 -4.73
CA TYR A 176 3.99 13.49 -5.72
C TYR A 176 3.37 14.75 -5.15
N ASP A 177 2.93 15.65 -6.03
CA ASP A 177 2.16 16.83 -5.67
C ASP A 177 0.66 16.57 -5.72
N LEU A 178 0.26 15.73 -6.67
CA LEU A 178 -1.06 15.14 -6.80
C LEU A 178 -0.94 13.64 -6.98
N VAL A 179 -1.91 12.90 -6.46
CA VAL A 179 -1.99 11.45 -6.63
C VAL A 179 -3.30 11.11 -7.31
N ARG A 180 -3.22 10.41 -8.45
CA ARG A 180 -4.33 9.63 -9.02
C ARG A 180 -4.47 8.35 -8.23
N ILE A 181 -5.69 7.99 -7.85
CA ILE A 181 -5.98 6.63 -7.41
C ILE A 181 -6.68 5.92 -8.57
N ASP A 182 -6.02 4.92 -9.12
CA ASP A 182 -6.60 4.08 -10.16
C ASP A 182 -7.76 3.25 -9.61
N HIS A 183 -8.75 2.98 -10.45
CA HIS A 183 -9.97 2.27 -10.09
C HIS A 183 -10.69 2.84 -8.84
N PHE A 184 -10.74 4.17 -8.72
CA PHE A 184 -11.31 4.85 -7.55
C PHE A 184 -12.74 4.41 -7.19
N ARG A 185 -13.54 3.98 -8.18
CA ARG A 185 -14.88 3.43 -7.94
C ARG A 185 -14.89 2.26 -6.94
N GLY A 186 -13.77 1.53 -6.80
CA GLY A 186 -13.61 0.47 -5.80
C GLY A 186 -13.73 0.94 -4.35
N PHE A 187 -13.63 2.25 -4.08
CA PHE A 187 -13.97 2.81 -2.77
C PHE A 187 -15.48 2.86 -2.53
N GLU A 188 -16.29 3.07 -3.57
CA GLU A 188 -17.75 3.05 -3.45
C GLU A 188 -18.26 1.60 -3.51
N SER A 189 -17.92 0.89 -4.57
CA SER A 189 -18.21 -0.53 -4.72
C SER A 189 -17.15 -1.23 -5.57
N TYR A 190 -16.75 -2.42 -5.14
CA TYR A 190 -15.78 -3.25 -5.83
C TYR A 190 -16.38 -4.59 -6.24
N TRP A 191 -15.85 -5.15 -7.32
CA TRP A 191 -16.23 -6.48 -7.78
C TRP A 191 -15.28 -7.50 -7.12
N GLY A 192 -15.84 -8.33 -6.24
CA GLY A 192 -15.10 -9.36 -5.52
C GLY A 192 -15.43 -10.74 -6.06
N GLU A 193 -14.40 -11.47 -6.47
CA GLU A 193 -14.50 -12.81 -7.05
C GLU A 193 -13.85 -13.84 -6.13
N PRO A 194 -14.37 -15.08 -6.02
CA PRO A 194 -13.67 -16.15 -5.33
C PRO A 194 -12.30 -16.39 -5.95
N PHE A 195 -11.28 -16.64 -5.13
CA PHE A 195 -9.94 -16.91 -5.63
C PHE A 195 -9.88 -18.19 -6.49
N GLY A 196 -9.16 -18.13 -7.61
CA GLY A 196 -8.93 -19.29 -8.49
C GLY A 196 -10.05 -19.61 -9.50
N VAL A 197 -11.05 -18.75 -9.64
CA VAL A 197 -12.10 -18.91 -10.67
C VAL A 197 -11.58 -18.65 -12.09
N ALA A 198 -12.11 -19.39 -13.07
CA ALA A 198 -11.72 -19.25 -14.48
C ALA A 198 -12.39 -18.06 -15.20
N SER A 199 -13.43 -17.47 -14.62
CA SER A 199 -14.14 -16.32 -15.17
C SER A 199 -14.66 -15.41 -14.07
N SER A 200 -14.62 -14.11 -14.33
CA SER A 200 -15.07 -13.06 -13.43
C SER A 200 -16.58 -12.96 -13.28
N ALA A 201 -17.35 -13.75 -14.03
CA ALA A 201 -18.80 -13.83 -13.90
C ALA A 201 -19.28 -14.35 -12.52
N ALA A 202 -18.42 -15.08 -11.80
CA ALA A 202 -18.75 -15.63 -10.48
C ALA A 202 -18.64 -14.60 -9.33
N GLY A 203 -18.20 -13.38 -9.63
CA GLY A 203 -18.07 -12.32 -8.62
C GLY A 203 -19.39 -11.68 -8.22
N SER A 204 -19.29 -10.70 -7.34
CA SER A 204 -20.42 -9.86 -6.90
C SER A 204 -19.95 -8.46 -6.52
N TRP A 205 -20.84 -7.48 -6.67
CA TRP A 205 -20.62 -6.14 -6.14
C TRP A 205 -20.64 -6.17 -4.62
N ARG A 206 -19.63 -5.55 -4.01
CA ARG A 206 -19.48 -5.38 -2.57
C ARG A 206 -19.27 -3.91 -2.25
N GLN A 207 -19.81 -3.48 -1.11
CA GLN A 207 -19.68 -2.11 -0.65
C GLN A 207 -18.22 -1.83 -0.23
N GLY A 208 -17.62 -0.78 -0.77
CA GLY A 208 -16.32 -0.28 -0.32
C GLY A 208 -16.47 0.64 0.90
N PRO A 209 -15.37 1.26 1.38
CA PRO A 209 -15.37 2.11 2.56
C PRO A 209 -15.84 3.56 2.29
N GLU A 210 -16.34 3.84 1.09
CA GLU A 210 -16.68 5.17 0.59
C GLU A 210 -15.52 6.17 0.75
N ASP A 211 -15.76 7.31 1.40
CA ASP A 211 -14.73 8.33 1.66
C ASP A 211 -14.01 8.14 3.00
N GLY A 212 -14.23 7.02 3.70
CA GLY A 212 -13.67 6.72 5.02
C GLY A 212 -12.15 6.97 5.13
N PRO A 213 -11.30 6.34 4.29
CA PRO A 213 -9.86 6.57 4.30
C PRO A 213 -9.46 8.02 4.02
N LEU A 214 -10.21 8.70 3.13
CA LEU A 214 -9.95 10.10 2.79
C LEU A 214 -10.28 11.04 3.96
N ARG A 215 -11.39 10.79 4.67
CA ARG A 215 -11.78 11.53 5.87
C ARG A 215 -10.83 11.28 7.03
N ALA A 216 -10.41 10.03 7.25
CA ALA A 216 -9.44 9.69 8.29
C ALA A 216 -8.12 10.46 8.11
N ARG A 217 -7.63 10.57 6.86
CA ARG A 217 -6.45 11.38 6.55
C ARG A 217 -6.64 12.85 6.89
N GLN A 218 -7.80 13.43 6.58
CA GLN A 218 -8.11 14.83 6.89
C GLN A 218 -8.20 15.07 8.40
N ALA A 219 -8.80 14.15 9.16
CA ALA A 219 -8.90 14.25 10.61
C ALA A 219 -7.53 14.16 11.30
N GLY A 220 -6.65 13.25 10.85
CA GLY A 220 -5.28 13.13 11.35
C GLY A 220 -4.39 14.34 10.99
N ALA A 221 -4.71 15.07 9.92
CA ALA A 221 -4.04 16.32 9.57
C ALA A 221 -4.52 17.53 10.40
N GLY A 222 -5.62 17.39 11.16
CA GLY A 222 -6.27 18.47 11.91
C GLY A 222 -6.31 18.32 13.43
N GLY A 223 -5.76 17.25 14.02
CA GLY A 223 -5.85 16.99 15.46
C GLY A 223 -4.74 16.12 16.01
N ALA A 224 -4.18 16.51 17.16
CA ALA A 224 -3.23 15.73 17.96
C ALA A 224 -3.79 14.32 18.32
N PRO A 225 -2.95 13.30 18.50
CA PRO A 225 -3.40 11.92 18.67
C PRO A 225 -4.15 11.75 19.99
N HIS A 226 -5.40 11.32 19.92
CA HIS A 226 -6.15 10.88 21.10
C HIS A 226 -5.98 9.38 21.31
N HIS A 227 -5.49 9.04 22.50
CA HIS A 227 -5.38 7.69 23.04
C HIS A 227 -6.74 6.98 23.13
N ARG A 228 -6.71 5.65 22.90
CA ARG A 228 -7.75 4.63 23.17
C ARG A 228 -8.72 4.97 24.32
N ARG A 229 -10.02 4.79 24.08
CA ARG A 229 -10.98 4.38 25.11
C ARG A 229 -11.81 3.19 24.59
N GLY A 230 -12.05 2.24 25.50
CA GLY A 230 -12.72 0.95 25.28
C GLY A 230 -14.23 1.03 25.03
N PRO A 231 -14.93 -0.11 25.03
CA PRO A 231 -16.18 -0.29 24.32
C PRO A 231 -17.37 0.27 25.11
N GLY A 232 -18.17 1.10 24.43
CA GLY A 232 -19.50 1.53 24.85
C GLY A 232 -20.45 1.43 23.65
N LEU A 233 -21.59 0.78 23.87
CA LEU A 233 -22.70 0.53 22.93
C LEU A 233 -23.29 1.82 22.30
N PRO A 234 -24.05 1.71 21.19
CA PRO A 234 -24.29 2.79 20.26
C PRO A 234 -25.43 3.71 20.71
N ASP A 235 -25.30 5.00 20.39
CA ASP A 235 -26.44 5.91 20.39
C ASP A 235 -26.72 6.41 18.96
N ALA A 236 -28.03 6.48 18.68
CA ALA A 236 -28.62 6.80 17.40
C ALA A 236 -28.57 8.30 17.08
N GLY A 237 -28.54 8.63 15.78
CA GLY A 237 -28.82 9.99 15.29
C GLY A 237 -27.86 10.43 14.19
N GLY A 238 -28.34 10.41 12.95
CA GLY A 238 -27.57 10.89 11.80
C GLY A 238 -27.33 12.41 11.82
N PRO A 239 -26.40 12.87 10.97
CA PRO A 239 -26.66 14.07 10.18
C PRO A 239 -26.39 13.84 8.68
N GLY A 240 -27.03 14.67 7.86
CA GLY A 240 -27.14 14.54 6.40
C GLY A 240 -25.83 14.65 5.61
N PRO A 241 -25.93 14.62 4.27
CA PRO A 241 -24.77 14.45 3.40
C PRO A 241 -23.82 15.65 3.50
N ALA A 242 -22.62 15.40 4.03
CA ALA A 242 -21.50 16.31 3.91
C ALA A 242 -21.15 16.46 2.42
N ARG A 243 -21.31 17.66 1.87
CA ARG A 243 -20.88 17.98 0.51
C ARG A 243 -19.35 18.09 0.49
N CYS A 244 -18.68 17.07 -0.03
CA CYS A 244 -17.29 17.16 -0.45
C CYS A 244 -17.19 18.13 -1.63
N HIS A 245 -16.67 19.34 -1.39
CA HIS A 245 -16.34 20.26 -2.47
C HIS A 245 -15.18 19.69 -3.30
N GLY A 246 -15.39 19.47 -4.60
CA GLY A 246 -14.34 19.12 -5.56
C GLY A 246 -14.44 17.74 -6.22
N LEU A 247 -15.44 16.91 -5.89
CA LEU A 247 -15.65 15.62 -6.56
C LEU A 247 -16.63 15.78 -7.72
N SER A 248 -16.13 15.79 -8.95
CA SER A 248 -16.96 15.63 -10.15
C SER A 248 -17.59 14.23 -10.12
N ARG A 249 -18.92 14.16 -10.06
CA ARG A 249 -19.67 12.90 -9.95
C ARG A 249 -19.91 12.18 -11.28
N HIS A 250 -19.41 12.67 -12.40
CA HIS A 250 -19.63 12.01 -13.68
C HIS A 250 -18.37 12.08 -14.55
N GLU A 251 -17.90 10.88 -14.92
CA GLU A 251 -17.07 10.58 -16.10
C GLU A 251 -15.58 10.97 -16.08
N ASP A 252 -14.91 10.88 -14.93
CA ASP A 252 -13.45 10.66 -14.87
C ASP A 252 -13.10 9.83 -13.62
N PRO A 253 -12.57 8.60 -13.72
CA PRO A 253 -12.39 7.70 -12.57
C PRO A 253 -11.20 8.07 -11.66
N ALA A 254 -10.54 9.19 -11.91
CA ALA A 254 -9.39 9.66 -11.14
C ALA A 254 -9.79 10.74 -10.12
N VAL A 255 -9.80 10.38 -8.83
CA VAL A 255 -9.82 11.38 -7.76
C VAL A 255 -8.39 11.82 -7.48
N TRP A 256 -8.19 13.13 -7.49
CA TRP A 256 -6.91 13.79 -7.28
C TRP A 256 -6.77 14.26 -5.84
N LEU A 257 -5.79 13.74 -5.11
CA LEU A 257 -5.47 14.19 -3.76
C LEU A 257 -4.29 15.16 -3.75
N ARG A 258 -4.39 16.26 -3.00
CA ARG A 258 -3.32 17.24 -2.77
C ARG A 258 -2.86 17.23 -1.31
N ARG A 259 -1.63 17.70 -1.06
CA ARG A 259 -1.20 18.07 0.29
C ARG A 259 -2.04 19.26 0.79
N PRO A 260 -2.41 19.30 2.09
CA PRO A 260 -2.87 20.54 2.71
C PRO A 260 -1.79 21.62 2.55
N GLU A 261 -2.21 22.85 2.27
CA GLU A 261 -1.32 24.03 2.26
C GLU A 261 -0.85 24.38 3.68
#